data_AF-M1K7V5-F1
#
_entry.id   AF-M1K7V5-F1
#
_cell.length_a   1.000
_cell.length_b   1.000
_cell.length_c   1.000
_cell.angle_alpha   90.00
_cell.angle_beta   90.00
_cell.angle_gamma   90.00
#
_symmetry.space_group_name_H-M   'P 1'
#
loop_
_entity.id
_entity.type
_entity.pdbx_description
1 polymer ?
#
loop_
_entity_poly.entity_id
_entity_poly.type
_entity_poly.pdbx_seq_one_letter_code
_entity_poly.pdbx_strand_id
1 'polypeptide(L)'
;MLFIGDSFDFEFITTASNPVRCALGKQFCVLLFSDNTAVYRRTAHHVCFVVPVHYPSFVRSTLKPRDLSLKESVDHLFKFKTAEDRSRFSTYVSSLTNVDFKIIKELGPPRKAPKKNKTSQWP
;
A
#
# COMPACT_ATOMS: atom_id res chain seq x y z
N MET A 1 -16.60 -12.24 0.19
CA MET A 1 -15.89 -10.99 0.53
C MET A 1 -16.79 -9.85 0.09
N LEU A 2 -16.94 -8.83 0.93
CA LEU A 2 -17.78 -7.67 0.59
C LEU A 2 -16.87 -6.44 0.49
N PHE A 3 -16.93 -5.78 -0.66
CA PHE A 3 -16.18 -4.56 -0.92
C PHE A 3 -17.04 -3.36 -0.62
N ILE A 4 -16.50 -2.43 0.16
CA ILE A 4 -17.11 -1.14 0.44
C ILE A 4 -16.29 -0.09 -0.31
N GLY A 5 -16.89 0.54 -1.32
CA GLY A 5 -16.26 1.53 -2.19
C GLY A 5 -16.42 1.22 -3.69
N ASP A 6 -15.51 1.74 -4.50
CA ASP A 6 -15.48 1.52 -5.96
C ASP A 6 -15.11 0.08 -6.32
N SER A 7 -15.59 -0.37 -7.49
CA SER A 7 -15.16 -1.63 -8.11
C SER A 7 -13.72 -1.54 -8.63
N PHE A 8 -13.01 -2.66 -8.60
CA PHE A 8 -11.69 -2.82 -9.21
C PHE A 8 -11.69 -3.97 -10.22
N ASP A 9 -10.76 -3.92 -11.16
CA ASP A 9 -10.67 -4.86 -12.27
C ASP A 9 -9.96 -6.15 -11.85
N PHE A 10 -8.82 -6.03 -11.17
CA PHE A 10 -8.04 -7.17 -10.71
C PHE A 10 -7.27 -6.85 -9.42
N GLU A 11 -6.88 -7.91 -8.71
CA GLU A 11 -6.14 -7.84 -7.46
C GLU A 11 -4.76 -8.50 -7.57
N PHE A 12 -3.82 -8.00 -6.79
CA PHE A 12 -2.45 -8.49 -6.70
C PHE A 12 -1.92 -8.22 -5.29
N ILE A 13 -0.74 -8.75 -4.96
CA ILE A 13 -0.19 -8.64 -3.60
C ILE A 13 1.24 -8.12 -3.65
N THR A 14 1.72 -7.52 -2.55
CA THR A 14 3.13 -7.19 -2.43
C THR A 14 3.99 -8.43 -2.11
N THR A 15 5.28 -8.36 -2.42
CA THR A 15 6.26 -9.44 -2.19
C THR A 15 6.84 -9.47 -0.76
N ALA A 16 6.38 -8.57 0.12
CA ALA A 16 6.87 -8.46 1.51
C ALA A 16 6.43 -9.63 2.40
N SER A 17 7.10 -9.81 3.54
CA SER A 17 6.77 -10.83 4.54
C SER A 17 5.35 -10.71 5.08
N ASN A 18 4.85 -9.47 5.20
CA ASN A 18 3.46 -9.15 5.46
C ASN A 18 2.86 -8.54 4.19
N PRO A 19 2.32 -9.36 3.27
CA PRO A 19 1.89 -8.89 1.96
C PRO A 19 0.66 -7.99 2.10
N VAL A 20 0.74 -6.83 1.46
CA VAL A 20 -0.38 -5.91 1.31
C VAL A 20 -1.17 -6.32 0.07
N ARG A 21 -2.49 -6.46 0.20
CA ARG A 21 -3.37 -6.71 -0.94
C ARG A 21 -3.67 -5.39 -1.63
N CYS A 22 -3.46 -5.37 -2.94
CA CYS A 22 -3.67 -4.22 -3.80
C CYS A 22 -4.63 -4.59 -4.92
N ALA A 23 -5.20 -3.57 -5.54
CA ALA A 23 -6.04 -3.75 -6.70
C ALA A 23 -5.84 -2.60 -7.70
N LEU A 24 -6.13 -2.87 -8.96
CA LEU A 24 -6.24 -1.83 -9.98
C LEU A 24 -7.70 -1.74 -10.42
N GLY A 25 -8.28 -0.55 -10.31
CA GLY A 25 -9.53 -0.17 -10.98
C GLY A 25 -9.27 1.05 -11.87
N LYS A 26 -10.07 2.11 -11.70
CA LYS A 26 -9.78 3.42 -12.30
C LYS A 26 -8.41 3.99 -11.87
N GLN A 27 -7.95 3.61 -10.69
CA GLN A 27 -6.67 3.99 -10.11
C GLN A 27 -6.14 2.87 -9.22
N PHE A 28 -4.91 3.02 -8.75
CA PHE A 28 -4.30 2.09 -7.80
C PHE A 28 -4.99 2.16 -6.44
N CYS A 29 -5.32 0.99 -5.90
CA CYS A 29 -6.00 0.85 -4.62
C CYS A 29 -5.26 -0.12 -3.68
N VAL A 30 -5.35 0.15 -2.39
CA VAL A 30 -4.98 -0.77 -1.31
C VAL A 30 -6.25 -1.34 -0.71
N LEU A 31 -6.26 -2.65 -0.47
CA LEU A 31 -7.39 -3.39 0.11
C LEU A 31 -7.17 -3.56 1.60
N LEU A 32 -7.99 -2.88 2.42
CA LEU A 32 -7.91 -2.94 3.88
C LEU A 32 -8.99 -3.87 4.42
N PHE A 33 -8.56 -4.97 5.05
CA PHE A 33 -9.45 -5.95 5.64
C PHE A 33 -9.74 -5.58 7.09
N SER A 34 -11.02 -5.55 7.43
CA SER A 34 -11.47 -5.43 8.82
C SER A 34 -11.62 -6.81 9.44
N ASP A 35 -11.46 -6.89 10.77
CA ASP A 35 -11.83 -8.06 11.56
C ASP A 35 -13.35 -8.26 11.63
N ASN A 36 -14.13 -7.29 11.15
CA ASN A 36 -15.57 -7.39 11.05
C ASN A 36 -16.01 -8.31 9.90
N THR A 37 -17.08 -9.05 10.16
CA THR A 37 -17.81 -9.81 9.14
C THR A 37 -19.18 -9.21 8.92
N ALA A 38 -19.61 -9.18 7.67
CA ALA A 38 -20.93 -8.73 7.26
C ALA A 38 -21.68 -9.90 6.63
N VAL A 39 -22.98 -9.99 6.91
CA VAL A 39 -23.88 -10.93 6.24
C VAL A 39 -24.51 -10.23 5.04
N TYR A 40 -24.28 -10.77 3.85
CA TYR A 40 -24.91 -10.30 2.63
C TYR A 40 -25.37 -11.51 1.81
N ARG A 41 -26.60 -11.45 1.28
CA ARG A 41 -27.24 -12.55 0.54
C ARG A 41 -27.14 -13.91 1.27
N ARG A 42 -27.40 -13.92 2.58
CA ARG A 42 -27.36 -15.11 3.47
C ARG A 42 -25.98 -15.76 3.62
N THR A 43 -24.91 -15.12 3.17
CA THR A 43 -23.54 -15.59 3.35
C THR A 43 -22.71 -14.60 4.16
N ALA A 44 -21.88 -15.12 5.06
CA ALA A 44 -20.93 -14.32 5.82
C ALA A 44 -19.73 -13.94 4.95
N HIS A 45 -19.29 -12.69 5.05
CA HIS A 45 -18.17 -12.17 4.29
C HIS A 45 -17.28 -11.28 5.16
N HIS A 46 -15.97 -11.35 4.95
CA HIS A 46 -15.06 -10.32 5.44
C HIS A 46 -15.32 -8.99 4.77
N VAL A 47 -15.29 -7.93 5.57
CA VAL A 47 -15.42 -6.54 5.11
C VAL A 47 -14.06 -6.05 4.62
N CYS A 48 -14.03 -5.55 3.39
CA CYS A 48 -12.85 -5.00 2.75
C CYS A 48 -13.14 -3.56 2.29
N PHE A 49 -12.31 -2.62 2.71
CA PHE A 49 -12.32 -1.25 2.23
C PHE A 49 -11.38 -1.12 1.05
N VAL A 50 -11.90 -0.62 -0.07
CA VAL A 50 -11.10 -0.33 -1.27
C VAL A 50 -10.65 1.12 -1.16
N VAL A 51 -9.37 1.33 -0.82
CA VAL A 51 -8.82 2.66 -0.60
C VAL A 51 -7.96 3.07 -1.78
N PRO A 52 -8.35 4.09 -2.55
CA PRO A 52 -7.48 4.62 -3.59
C PRO A 52 -6.25 5.28 -3.01
N VAL A 53 -5.08 5.01 -3.61
CA VAL A 53 -3.80 5.52 -3.14
C VAL A 53 -2.99 6.02 -4.32
N HIS A 54 -2.26 7.11 -4.10
CA HIS A 54 -1.27 7.60 -5.06
C HIS A 54 -0.11 6.61 -5.19
N TYR A 55 -0.01 5.93 -6.34
CA TYR A 55 0.96 4.86 -6.57
C TYR A 55 2.42 5.28 -6.30
N PRO A 56 2.93 6.42 -6.82
CA PRO A 56 4.29 6.87 -6.51
C PRO A 56 4.54 7.04 -5.00
N SER A 57 3.57 7.60 -4.27
CA SER A 57 3.68 7.74 -2.81
C SER A 57 3.77 6.39 -2.11
N PHE A 58 2.95 5.41 -2.54
CA PHE A 58 2.97 4.06 -2.00
C PHE A 58 4.30 3.34 -2.24
N VAL A 59 4.84 3.44 -3.46
CA VAL A 59 6.12 2.83 -3.81
C VAL A 59 7.24 3.42 -2.95
N ARG A 60 7.27 4.76 -2.82
CA ARG A 60 8.29 5.47 -2.05
C ARG A 60 8.19 5.22 -0.54
N SER A 61 6.98 5.08 0.01
CA SER A 61 6.80 4.71 1.41
C SER A 61 7.23 3.27 1.70
N THR A 62 7.04 2.37 0.74
CA THR A 62 7.28 0.93 0.91
C THR A 62 8.73 0.54 0.68
N LEU A 63 9.41 1.12 -0.32
CA LEU A 63 10.78 0.74 -0.69
C LEU A 63 11.89 1.34 0.19
N LYS A 64 11.56 2.26 1.12
CA LYS A 64 12.55 3.19 1.73
C LYS A 64 13.35 3.89 0.59
N PRO A 65 14.38 4.74 0.83
CA PRO A 65 15.04 5.41 -0.28
C PRO A 65 15.99 4.42 -0.98
N ARG A 66 15.40 3.59 -1.85
CA ARG A 66 16.10 2.94 -2.96
C ARG A 66 15.64 3.64 -4.23
N ASP A 67 16.59 3.95 -5.11
CA ASP A 67 16.37 4.66 -6.38
C ASP A 67 15.70 3.79 -7.46
N LEU A 68 14.83 2.87 -7.05
CA LEU A 68 14.03 2.08 -7.98
C LEU A 68 13.05 3.00 -8.71
N SER A 69 13.03 2.87 -10.04
CA SER A 69 12.05 3.55 -10.87
C SER A 69 10.65 2.97 -10.61
N LEU A 70 9.61 3.76 -10.92
CA LEU A 70 8.23 3.30 -10.80
C LEU A 70 7.97 2.05 -11.67
N LYS A 71 8.62 1.95 -12.84
CA LYS A 71 8.51 0.78 -13.72
C LYS A 71 9.11 -0.47 -13.10
N GLU A 72 10.34 -0.37 -12.58
CA GLU A 72 11.00 -1.51 -11.92
C GLU A 72 10.24 -1.94 -10.65
N SER A 73 9.59 -1.00 -9.96
CA SER A 73 8.81 -1.33 -8.78
C SER A 73 7.64 -2.29 -9.06
N VAL A 74 7.15 -2.37 -10.30
CA VAL A 74 6.11 -3.34 -10.68
C VAL A 74 6.57 -4.77 -10.39
N ASP A 75 7.78 -5.11 -10.81
CA ASP A 75 8.31 -6.47 -10.71
C ASP A 75 8.94 -6.75 -9.34
N HIS A 76 9.51 -5.72 -8.71
CA HIS A 76 10.14 -5.86 -7.41
C HIS A 76 9.15 -5.90 -6.25
N LEU A 77 8.08 -5.11 -6.31
CA LEU A 77 7.14 -4.99 -5.19
C LEU A 77 5.95 -5.92 -5.29
N PHE A 78 5.53 -6.34 -6.48
CA PHE A 78 4.24 -7.00 -6.65
C PHE A 78 4.35 -8.40 -7.23
N LYS A 79 3.44 -9.25 -6.77
CA LYS A 79 3.17 -10.58 -7.31
C LYS A 79 1.78 -10.57 -7.93
N PHE A 80 1.75 -10.75 -9.24
CA PHE A 80 0.52 -10.85 -10.02
C PHE A 80 0.07 -12.30 -10.16
N LYS A 81 -1.25 -12.49 -10.31
CA LYS A 81 -1.81 -13.82 -10.56
C LYS A 81 -1.55 -14.28 -11.99
N THR A 82 -1.61 -13.35 -12.94
CA THR A 82 -1.42 -13.62 -14.36
C THR A 82 -0.42 -12.64 -14.98
N ALA A 83 0.17 -13.03 -16.11
CA ALA A 83 1.03 -12.15 -16.90
C ALA A 83 0.22 -10.98 -17.53
N GLU A 84 -1.06 -11.19 -17.79
CA GLU A 84 -1.97 -10.16 -18.31
C GLU A 84 -2.19 -9.05 -17.28
N ASP A 85 -2.48 -9.41 -16.02
CA ASP A 85 -2.64 -8.44 -14.92
C ASP A 85 -1.37 -7.59 -14.73
N ARG A 86 -0.20 -8.25 -14.79
CA ARG A 86 1.10 -7.56 -14.76
C ARG A 86 1.22 -6.56 -15.91
N SER A 87 0.91 -6.97 -17.14
CA SER A 87 1.02 -6.13 -18.32
C SER A 87 0.08 -4.91 -18.25
N ARG A 88 -1.17 -5.13 -17.82
CA ARG A 88 -2.16 -4.07 -17.60
C ARG A 88 -1.67 -3.09 -16.53
N PHE A 89 -1.11 -3.59 -15.44
CA PHE A 89 -0.57 -2.75 -14.38
C PHE A 89 0.66 -1.94 -14.84
N SER A 90 1.58 -2.56 -15.58
CA SER A 90 2.73 -1.86 -16.17
C SER A 90 2.32 -0.73 -17.12
N THR A 91 1.24 -0.94 -17.88
CA THR A 91 0.65 0.09 -18.74
C THR A 91 0.12 1.26 -17.91
N TYR A 92 -0.63 0.97 -16.84
CA TYR A 92 -1.09 2.00 -15.89
C TYR A 92 0.08 2.79 -15.29
N VAL A 93 1.13 2.11 -14.81
CA VAL A 93 2.28 2.79 -14.22
C VAL A 93 3.01 3.68 -15.24
N SER A 94 3.05 3.23 -16.50
CA SER A 94 3.68 3.99 -17.59
C SER A 94 2.89 5.21 -18.03
N SER A 95 1.57 5.26 -17.77
CA SER A 95 0.71 6.41 -18.11
C SER A 95 0.66 7.47 -17.01
N LEU A 96 1.27 7.24 -15.86
CA LEU A 96 1.31 8.21 -14.76
C LEU A 96 2.17 9.43 -15.15
N THR A 97 1.54 10.60 -15.17
CA THR A 97 2.19 11.88 -15.44
C THR A 97 2.59 12.62 -14.15
N ASN A 98 1.83 12.45 -13.07
CA ASN A 98 2.12 13.02 -11.77
C ASN A 98 2.99 12.06 -10.95
N VAL A 99 4.31 12.18 -11.12
CA VAL A 99 5.30 11.37 -10.39
C VAL A 99 5.92 12.10 -9.21
N ASP A 100 5.53 13.36 -8.99
CA ASP A 100 6.08 14.19 -7.93
C ASP A 100 5.61 13.68 -6.57
N PHE A 101 6.59 13.55 -5.67
CA PHE A 101 6.36 13.12 -4.30
C PHE A 101 7.28 13.90 -3.36
N LYS A 102 6.70 14.45 -2.29
CA LYS A 102 7.44 15.09 -1.21
C LYS A 102 7.05 14.45 0.12
N ILE A 103 8.03 13.97 0.87
CA ILE A 103 7.83 13.54 2.26
C ILE A 103 7.73 14.79 3.12
N ILE A 104 6.55 15.07 3.66
CA ILE A 104 6.36 16.12 4.66
C ILE A 104 6.91 15.60 5.99
N LYS A 105 8.13 16.02 6.34
CA LYS A 105 8.82 15.56 7.56
C LYS A 105 8.12 15.98 8.86
N GLU A 106 7.26 16.99 8.80
CA GLU A 106 6.58 17.61 9.95
C GLU A 106 5.36 16.81 10.45
N LEU A 107 4.79 15.95 9.61
CA LEU A 107 3.67 15.06 9.96
C LEU A 107 4.13 13.65 10.36
N GLY A 108 5.44 13.45 10.55
CA GLY A 108 5.99 12.19 11.01
C GLY A 108 5.52 11.83 12.42
N PRO A 109 5.55 10.54 12.81
CA PRO A 109 5.22 10.13 14.17
C PRO A 109 6.08 10.93 15.18
N PRO A 110 5.52 11.33 16.33
CA PRO A 110 6.20 12.21 17.28
C PRO A 110 7.59 11.63 17.62
N ARG A 111 8.63 12.46 17.48
CA ARG A 111 10.01 12.06 17.82
C ARG A 111 10.00 11.54 19.26
N LYS A 112 10.43 10.29 19.46
CA LYS A 112 10.62 9.74 20.81
C LYS A 112 11.56 10.67 21.58
N ALA A 113 11.10 11.16 22.73
CA ALA A 113 11.90 12.03 23.59
C ALA A 113 13.25 11.36 23.91
N PRO A 114 14.36 12.11 23.93
CA PRO A 114 15.65 11.55 24.29
C PRO A 114 15.57 10.96 25.70
N LYS A 115 15.95 9.69 25.85
CA LYS A 115 16.12 9.07 27.17
C LYS A 115 17.14 9.90 27.94
N LYS A 116 16.71 10.63 28.97
CA LYS A 116 17.62 11.20 29.96
C LYS A 116 18.41 10.03 30.54
N ASN A 117 19.72 10.00 30.28
CA ASN A 117 20.63 9.16 31.03
C ASN A 117 20.45 9.53 32.50
N LYS A 118 19.98 8.58 33.32
CA LYS A 118 20.01 8.72 34.77
C LYS A 118 21.48 8.75 35.16
N THR A 119 22.03 9.94 35.37
CA THR A 119 23.26 10.13 36.12
C THR A 119 23.00 9.57 37.51
N SER A 120 23.62 8.42 37.81
CA SER A 120 23.61 7.84 39.15
C SER A 120 24.32 8.82 40.09
N GLN A 121 23.54 9.54 40.90
CA GLN A 121 24.07 10.25 42.06
C GLN A 121 23.94 9.34 43.29
N TRP A 122 25.12 8.97 43.83
CA TRP A 122 25.50 9.02 45.25
C TRP A 122 25.02 7.87 46.16
N PRO A 123 25.70 7.59 47.30
CA PRO A 123 26.58 8.45 48.12
C PRO A 123 28.09 8.24 47.97
#